data_AF-A0A525KAQ0-F1
#
_entry.id   AF-A0A525KAQ0-F1
#
_cell.length_a   1.000
_cell.length_b   1.000
_cell.length_c   1.000
_cell.angle_alpha   90.00
_cell.angle_beta   90.00
_cell.angle_gamma   90.00
#
_symmetry.space_group_name_H-M   'P 1'
#
loop_
_entity.id
_entity.type
_entity.pdbx_description
1 polymer ?
#
loop_
_entity_poly.entity_id
_entity_poly.type
_entity_poly.pdbx_seq_one_letter_code
_entity_poly.pdbx_strand_id
1 'polypeptide(L)' 'MINWTELGEWATAFMVVISGALTGHYAAEGMNAVQWAGAICAVLGSVTLAVGVRIWPAQQKARAQRARD' A
#
# COMPACT_ATOMS: atom_id res chain seq x y z
N MET A 1 -12.91 14.59 -14.52
CA MET A 1 -12.79 15.10 -13.14
C MET A 1 -12.03 14.06 -12.35
N ILE A 2 -10.84 14.38 -11.83
CA ILE A 2 -10.06 13.44 -11.02
C ILE A 2 -10.76 13.28 -9.67
N ASN A 3 -11.25 12.07 -9.38
CA ASN A 3 -11.72 11.73 -8.04
C ASN A 3 -10.53 11.48 -7.13
N TRP A 4 -10.48 12.19 -6.00
CA TRP A 4 -9.42 12.06 -5.01
C TRP A 4 -9.29 10.63 -4.43
N THR A 5 -10.38 9.85 -4.44
CA THR A 5 -10.38 8.43 -4.06
C THR A 5 -9.66 7.55 -5.07
N GLU A 6 -9.98 7.67 -6.37
CA GLU A 6 -9.28 6.93 -7.43
C GLU A 6 -7.80 7.31 -7.47
N LEU A 7 -7.49 8.59 -7.26
CA LEU A 7 -6.11 9.06 -7.19
C LEU A 7 -5.35 8.41 -6.02
N GLY A 8 -5.98 8.28 -4.85
CA GLY A 8 -5.39 7.59 -3.69
C GLY A 8 -5.21 6.09 -3.90
N GLU A 9 -6.16 5.42 -4.57
CA GLU A 9 -6.09 4.00 -4.89
C GLU A 9 -4.98 3.65 -5.88
N TRP A 10 -4.78 4.52 -6.88
CA TRP A 10 -3.69 4.39 -7.85
C TRP A 10 -2.34 4.78 -7.25
N ALA A 11 -2.27 5.87 -6.47
CA ALA A 11 -1.04 6.31 -5.82
C ALA A 11 -0.48 5.24 -4.85
N THR A 12 -1.34 4.65 -4.03
CA THR A 12 -0.93 3.58 -3.10
C THR A 12 -0.50 2.30 -3.82
N ALA A 13 -1.13 1.95 -4.94
CA ALA A 13 -0.72 0.82 -5.78
C ALA A 13 0.66 1.04 -6.39
N PHE A 14 0.90 2.22 -6.95
CA PHE A 14 2.21 2.60 -7.50
C PHE A 14 3.30 2.57 -6.43
N MET A 15 2.99 2.98 -5.21
CA MET A 15 3.96 2.97 -4.11
C MET A 15 4.45 1.56 -3.76
N VAL A 16 3.56 0.56 -3.81
CA VAL A 16 3.94 -0.86 -3.60
C VAL A 16 4.84 -1.36 -4.73
N VAL A 17 4.48 -1.05 -5.98
CA VAL A 17 5.25 -1.47 -7.16
C VAL A 17 6.64 -0.83 -7.16
N ILE A 18 6.74 0.47 -6.88
CA ILE A 18 8.01 1.19 -6.82
C ILE A 18 8.87 0.67 -5.66
N SER A 19 8.28 0.43 -4.48
CA SER A 19 9.01 -0.14 -3.35
C SER A 19 9.56 -1.53 -3.68
N GLY A 20 8.77 -2.38 -4.34
CA GLY A 20 9.21 -3.69 -4.79
C GLY A 20 10.31 -3.63 -5.85
N ALA A 21 10.17 -2.75 -6.85
CA ALA A 21 11.15 -2.55 -7.91
C ALA A 21 12.49 -2.04 -7.38
N LEU A 22 12.46 -1.03 -6.50
CA LEU A 22 13.67 -0.49 -5.84
C LEU A 22 14.33 -1.54 -4.95
N THR A 23 13.54 -2.27 -4.17
CA THR A 23 14.07 -3.35 -3.32
C THR A 23 14.74 -4.43 -4.17
N GLY A 24 14.13 -4.83 -5.30
CA GLY A 24 14.71 -5.80 -6.22
C GLY A 24 16.00 -5.31 -6.88
N HIS A 25 16.06 -4.03 -7.25
CA HIS A 25 17.27 -3.42 -7.80
C HIS A 25 18.41 -3.40 -6.77
N TYR A 26 18.16 -2.91 -5.55
CA TYR A 26 19.17 -2.89 -4.49
C TYR A 26 19.55 -4.29 -4.01
N ALA A 27 18.62 -5.26 -4.04
CA ALA A 27 18.94 -6.65 -3.75
C ALA A 27 19.96 -7.24 -4.75
N ALA A 28 19.88 -6.85 -6.03
CA ALA A 28 20.83 -7.28 -7.06
C ALA A 28 22.23 -6.65 -6.91
N GLU A 29 22.33 -5.47 -6.30
CA GLU A 29 23.60 -4.78 -6.03
C GLU A 29 24.30 -5.26 -4.74
N GLY A 30 23.62 -6.10 -3.94
CA GLY A 30 24.15 -6.63 -2.68
C GLY A 30 23.81 -5.75 -1.48
N MET A 31 22.61 -5.95 -0.92
CA MET A 31 22.15 -5.27 0.30
C MET A 31 22.66 -5.94 1.59
N ASN A 32 23.12 -5.12 2.54
CA ASN A 32 23.38 -5.55 3.92
C ASN A 32 22.06 -5.80 4.68
N ALA A 33 22.10 -6.59 5.76
CA ALA A 33 20.95 -6.99 6.58
C ALA A 33 20.07 -5.81 7.05
N VAL A 34 20.67 -4.67 7.41
CA VAL A 34 19.92 -3.47 7.82
C VAL A 34 19.12 -2.87 6.65
N GLN A 35 19.66 -2.91 5.43
CA GLN A 35 18.99 -2.41 4.24
C GLN A 35 17.82 -3.34 3.85
N TRP A 36 18.01 -4.65 3.96
CA TRP A 36 16.93 -5.63 3.80
C TRP A 36 15.79 -5.42 4.81
N ALA A 37 16.13 -5.22 6.09
CA ALA A 37 15.13 -4.95 7.13
C ALA A 37 14.34 -3.67 6.82
N GLY A 38 15.02 -2.60 6.40
CA GLY A 38 14.39 -1.35 5.98
C GLY A 38 13.47 -1.53 4.76
N ALA A 39 13.92 -2.28 3.76
CA ALA A 39 13.16 -2.55 2.54
C ALA A 39 11.87 -3.35 2.83
N ILE A 40 11.97 -4.39 3.68
CA ILE A 40 10.81 -5.16 4.14
C ILE A 40 9.82 -4.25 4.88
N CYS A 41 10.30 -3.41 5.80
CA CYS A 41 9.45 -2.45 6.50
C CYS A 41 8.75 -1.48 5.53
N ALA A 42 9.44 -0.98 4.50
CA ALA A 42 8.88 -0.08 3.51
C ALA A 42 7.77 -0.77 2.68
N VAL A 43 8.01 -1.99 2.21
CA VAL A 43 7.00 -2.79 1.48
C VAL A 43 5.77 -3.04 2.34
N LEU A 44 5.96 -3.47 3.60
CA LEU A 44 4.86 -3.74 4.53
C LEU A 44 4.07 -2.46 4.86
N GLY A 45 4.75 -1.34 5.08
CA GLY A 45 4.13 -0.03 5.28
C GLY A 45 3.30 0.41 4.07
N SER A 46 3.82 0.20 2.86
CA SER A 46 3.11 0.52 1.62
C SER A 46 1.84 -0.33 1.44
N VAL A 47 1.92 -1.63 1.73
CA VAL A 47 0.74 -2.52 1.67
C VAL A 47 -0.29 -2.12 2.71
N THR A 48 0.13 -1.78 3.93
CA THR A 48 -0.76 -1.33 5.00
C THR A 48 -1.53 -0.07 4.61
N LEU A 49 -0.86 0.90 3.99
CA LEU A 49 -1.51 2.11 3.47
C LEU A 49 -2.49 1.79 2.33
N ALA A 50 -2.11 0.92 1.40
CA ALA A 50 -3.00 0.48 0.31
C ALA A 50 -4.27 -0.21 0.84
N VAL A 51 -4.13 -1.05 1.87
CA VAL A 51 -5.26 -1.68 2.57
C VAL A 51 -6.13 -0.63 3.27
N GLY A 52 -5.52 0.34 3.96
CA GLY A 52 -6.24 1.44 4.61
C GLY A 52 -7.09 2.25 3.64
N VAL A 53 -6.56 2.53 2.44
CA VAL A 53 -7.29 3.27 1.40
C VAL A 53 -8.38 2.42 0.74
N ARG A 54 -8.15 1.12 0.50
CA ARG A 54 -9.09 0.26 -0.24
C ARG A 54 -10.15 -0.44 0.61
N ILE A 55 -9.77 -1.00 1.75
CA ILE A 55 -10.63 -1.90 2.53
C ILE A 55 -11.45 -1.13 3.56
N TRP A 56 -10.87 -0.13 4.21
CA TRP A 56 -11.53 0.64 5.26
C TRP A 56 -12.84 1.34 4.81
N PRO A 57 -12.88 2.06 3.68
CA PRO A 57 -14.13 2.66 3.21
C PRO A 57 -15.17 1.63 2.78
N ALA A 58 -14.75 0.46 2.26
CA ALA A 58 -15.66 -0.64 1.93
C ALA A 58 -16.29 -1.26 3.19
N GLN A 59 -15.51 -1.45 4.26
CA GLN A 59 -16.03 -1.91 5.56
C GLN A 59 -16.97 -0.90 6.21
N GLN A 60 -16.68 0.41 6.14
CA GLN A 60 -17.59 1.42 6.68
C GLN A 60 -18.94 1.43 5.97
N LYS A 61 -18.93 1.32 4.63
CA LYS A 61 -20.18 1.21 3.83
C LYS A 61 -20.96 -0.05 4.18
N ALA A 62 -20.29 -1.20 4.30
CA ALA A 62 -20.92 -2.46 4.69
C ALA A 62 -21.50 -2.42 6.11
N ARG A 63 -20.81 -1.77 7.06
CA ARG A 63 -21.29 -1.60 8.44
C ARG A 63 -22.49 -0.66 8.52
N ALA A 64 -22.49 0.40 7.72
CA ALA A 64 -23.62 1.34 7.65
C ALA A 64 -24.88 0.70 7.04
N GLN A 65 -24.72 -0.23 6.09
CA GLN A 65 -25.83 -0.99 5.51
C GLN A 65 -26.44 -1.97 6.53
N ARG A 66 -25.61 -2.74 7.26
CA ARG A 66 -26.08 -3.65 8.32
C ARG A 66 -26.76 -2.95 9.51
N ALA A 67 -26.51 -1.68 9.74
CA ALA A 67 -27.16 -0.91 10.81
C ALA A 67 -28.52 -0.33 10.39
N ARG A 68 -28.86 -0.42 9.09
CA ARG A 68 -30.16 0.03 8.53
C ARG A 68 -31.15 -1.12 8.32
N ASP A 69 -30.70 -2.37 8.37
CA ASP A 69 -31.51 -3.59 8.35
C ASP A 69 -31.87 -4.02 9.78
#